data_AF-A0A920TKC9-F1
#
_entry.id   AF-A0A920TKC9-F1
#
_cell.length_a   1.000
_cell.length_b   1.000
_cell.length_c   1.000
_cell.angle_alpha   90.00
_cell.angle_beta   90.00
_cell.angle_gamma   90.00
#
_symmetry.space_group_name_H-M   'P 1'
#
loop_
_entity.id
_entity.type
_entity.pdbx_description
1 polymer ?
#
loop_
_entity_poly.entity_id
_entity_poly.type
_entity_poly.pdbx_seq_one_letter_code
_entity_poly.pdbx_strand_id
1 'polypeptide(L)'
;MQGFDLRYQNGFDCQGLWVEVEVEKELGFKSKRDVEKYGIEKFVNLCKDRVRKNSAIQTEQSKRLGYWMDWDNSYFTMSDENNYTNFGDAKKTI
;
A
#
# COMPACT_ATOMS: atom_id res chain seq x y z
N MET A 1 -0.58 -32.00 1.57
CA MET A 1 -1.28 -31.39 0.42
C MET A 1 -2.51 -32.24 0.12
N GLN A 2 -3.72 -31.74 0.38
CA GLN A 2 -4.99 -32.51 0.34
C GLN A 2 -5.68 -32.52 -1.03
N GLY A 3 -4.99 -32.08 -2.09
CA GLY A 3 -5.56 -32.03 -3.46
C GLY A 3 -6.43 -30.80 -3.74
N PHE A 4 -6.45 -29.80 -2.86
CA PHE A 4 -7.13 -28.54 -3.11
C PHE A 4 -6.28 -27.60 -3.98
N ASP A 5 -6.95 -26.90 -4.89
CA ASP A 5 -6.39 -25.74 -5.57
C ASP A 5 -6.57 -24.51 -4.69
N LEU A 6 -5.48 -23.79 -4.44
CA LEU A 6 -5.41 -22.66 -3.52
C LEU A 6 -4.73 -21.51 -4.23
N ARG A 7 -5.40 -20.36 -4.23
CA ARG A 7 -4.83 -19.11 -4.76
C ARG A 7 -3.97 -18.47 -3.67
N TYR A 8 -2.66 -18.57 -3.79
CA TYR A 8 -1.68 -18.03 -2.84
C TYR A 8 -1.22 -16.61 -3.23
N GLN A 9 -2.17 -15.70 -3.45
CA GLN A 9 -1.84 -14.33 -3.83
C GLN A 9 -1.60 -13.46 -2.59
N ASN A 10 -0.52 -12.69 -2.58
CA ASN A 10 -0.26 -11.73 -1.52
C ASN A 10 -0.91 -10.36 -1.81
N GLY A 11 -1.24 -9.62 -0.76
CA GLY A 11 -1.77 -8.27 -0.79
C GLY A 11 -0.97 -7.31 0.07
N PHE A 12 -0.68 -6.12 -0.46
CA PHE A 12 -0.09 -5.03 0.31
C PHE A 12 -1.13 -3.97 0.61
N ASP A 13 -1.30 -3.66 1.89
CA ASP A 13 -2.07 -2.53 2.33
C ASP A 13 -1.23 -1.24 2.29
N CYS A 14 -1.59 -0.38 1.35
CA CYS A 14 -0.84 0.77 0.89
C CYS A 14 -1.49 2.10 1.28
N GLN A 15 -2.67 2.07 1.89
CA GLN A 15 -3.50 3.25 2.15
C GLN A 15 -3.72 3.43 3.64
N GLY A 16 -3.93 4.66 4.09
CA GLY A 16 -4.33 4.94 5.46
C GLY A 16 -3.31 5.72 6.29
N LEU A 17 -3.73 6.03 7.51
CA LEU A 17 -3.08 7.01 8.38
C LEU A 17 -1.65 6.62 8.78
N TRP A 18 -1.35 5.33 8.87
CA TRP A 18 0.00 4.89 9.28
C TRP A 18 1.07 5.26 8.26
N VAL A 19 0.76 5.23 6.95
CA VAL A 19 1.72 5.64 5.91
C VAL A 19 1.94 7.15 6.00
N GLU A 20 0.86 7.91 6.11
CA GLU A 20 0.89 9.38 6.13
C GLU A 20 1.65 9.90 7.35
N VAL A 21 1.33 9.40 8.55
CA VAL A 21 1.99 9.82 9.81
C VAL A 21 3.49 9.53 9.79
N GLU A 22 3.90 8.41 9.21
CA GLU A 22 5.33 8.08 9.11
C GLU A 22 6.07 9.02 8.14
N VAL A 23 5.46 9.39 7.01
CA VAL A 23 6.02 10.38 6.09
C VAL A 23 6.04 11.78 6.72
N GLU A 24 4.99 12.16 7.46
CA GLU A 24 4.96 13.41 8.23
C GLU A 24 6.10 13.48 9.25
N LYS A 25 6.38 12.37 9.96
CA LYS A 25 7.52 12.29 10.90
C LYS A 25 8.86 12.43 10.20
N GLU A 26 9.06 11.77 9.05
CA GLU A 26 10.30 11.85 8.28
C GLU A 26 10.56 13.26 7.74
N LEU A 27 9.50 13.98 7.38
CA LEU A 27 9.58 15.37 6.92
C LEU A 27 9.57 16.39 8.08
N GLY A 28 9.38 15.94 9.33
CA GLY A 28 9.29 16.80 10.50
C GLY A 28 8.05 17.69 10.54
N PHE A 29 6.98 17.31 9.83
CA PHE A 29 5.73 18.05 9.80
C PHE A 29 4.97 17.87 11.12
N LYS A 30 4.36 18.97 11.58
CA LYS A 30 3.61 18.98 12.85
C LYS A 30 2.13 19.28 12.65
N SER A 31 1.76 19.77 11.46
CA SER A 31 0.38 20.15 11.15
C SER A 31 0.02 19.84 9.71
N LYS A 32 -1.28 19.65 9.46
CA LYS A 32 -1.85 19.47 8.10
C LYS A 32 -1.52 20.64 7.16
N ARG A 33 -1.35 21.85 7.71
CA ARG A 33 -0.96 23.04 6.92
C ARG A 33 0.44 22.94 6.35
N ASP A 34 1.32 22.17 6.99
CA ASP A 34 2.69 21.97 6.51
C ASP A 34 2.67 21.06 5.27
N VAL A 35 1.80 20.04 5.26
CA VAL A 35 1.54 19.17 4.09
C VAL A 35 0.99 19.99 2.92
N GLU A 36 0.00 20.85 3.18
CA GLU A 36 -0.57 21.72 2.14
C GLU A 36 0.46 22.68 1.54
N LYS A 37 1.31 23.29 2.39
CA LYS A 37 2.41 24.18 1.94
C LYS A 37 3.49 23.43 1.16
N TYR A 38 3.78 22.19 1.55
CA TYR A 38 4.74 21.33 0.87
C TYR A 38 4.23 20.87 -0.51
N GLY A 39 2.91 20.70 -0.61
CA GLY A 39 2.21 20.28 -1.80
C GLY A 39 1.70 18.84 -1.67
N ILE A 40 0.39 18.68 -1.82
CA ILE A 40 -0.30 17.39 -1.67
C ILE A 40 0.25 16.35 -2.64
N GLU A 41 0.52 16.73 -3.89
CA GLU A 41 1.06 15.80 -4.89
C GLU A 41 2.43 15.24 -4.49
N LYS A 42 3.33 16.10 -4.01
CA LYS A 42 4.66 15.68 -3.55
C LYS A 42 4.57 14.77 -2.34
N PHE A 43 3.67 15.07 -1.41
CA PHE A 43 3.43 14.24 -0.24
C PHE A 43 2.89 12.85 -0.63
N VAL A 44 1.89 12.80 -1.52
CA VAL A 44 1.32 11.54 -2.00
C VAL A 44 2.36 10.69 -2.72
N ASN A 45 3.22 11.29 -3.55
CA ASN A 45 4.29 10.55 -4.22
C ASN A 45 5.31 9.96 -3.22
N LEU A 46 5.67 10.69 -2.17
CA LEU A 46 6.51 10.16 -1.09
C LEU A 46 5.85 9.00 -0.35
N CYS A 47 4.55 9.10 -0.04
CA CYS A 47 3.80 7.99 0.57
C CYS A 47 3.83 6.75 -0.33
N LYS A 48 3.63 6.91 -1.65
CA LYS A 48 3.70 5.81 -2.62
C LYS A 48 5.11 5.18 -2.67
N ASP A 49 6.16 5.99 -2.65
CA ASP A 49 7.54 5.50 -2.68
C ASP A 49 7.91 4.75 -1.40
N ARG A 50 7.45 5.23 -0.24
CA ARG A 50 7.60 4.52 1.04
C ARG A 50 6.94 3.15 1.00
N VAL A 51 5.71 3.08 0.47
CA VAL A 51 4.99 1.81 0.30
C VAL A 51 5.76 0.86 -0.59
N ARG A 52 6.24 1.30 -1.76
CA ARG A 52 7.03 0.47 -2.69
C ARG A 52 8.31 -0.07 -2.05
N LYS A 53 9.01 0.76 -1.28
CA LYS A 53 10.22 0.37 -0.56
C LYS A 53 9.90 -0.70 0.50
N ASN A 54 8.89 -0.47 1.32
CA ASN A 54 8.55 -1.36 2.43
C ASN A 54 7.91 -2.67 1.94
N SER A 55 7.14 -2.66 0.85
CA SER A 55 6.59 -3.88 0.25
C SER A 55 7.71 -4.76 -0.34
N ALA A 56 8.71 -4.18 -0.99
CA ALA A 56 9.87 -4.92 -1.49
C ALA A 56 10.67 -5.56 -0.35
N ILE A 57 10.92 -4.83 0.74
CA ILE A 57 11.61 -5.38 1.92
C ILE A 57 10.81 -6.54 2.54
N GLN A 58 9.51 -6.36 2.73
CA GLN A 58 8.63 -7.40 3.28
C GLN A 58 8.57 -8.63 2.36
N THR A 59 8.54 -8.43 1.05
CA THR A 59 8.57 -9.50 0.05
C THR A 59 9.84 -10.34 0.19
N GLU A 60 11.00 -9.71 0.23
CA GLU A 60 12.28 -10.41 0.36
C GLU A 60 12.42 -11.15 1.70
N GLN A 61 11.96 -10.54 2.79
CA GLN A 61 11.91 -11.18 4.10
C GLN A 61 10.99 -12.41 4.10
N SER A 62 9.81 -12.30 3.47
CA SER A 62 8.84 -13.39 3.41
C SER A 62 9.33 -14.55 2.55
N LYS A 63 9.94 -14.27 1.39
CA LYS A 63 10.62 -15.28 0.57
C LYS A 63 11.69 -16.03 1.37
N ARG A 64 12.49 -15.31 2.15
CA ARG A 64 13.52 -15.90 3.02
C ARG A 64 12.94 -16.81 4.12
N LEU A 65 11.76 -16.49 4.64
CA LEU A 65 11.04 -17.31 5.61
C LEU A 65 10.37 -18.55 4.97
N GLY A 66 10.46 -18.72 3.65
CA GLY A 66 9.88 -19.85 2.93
C GLY A 66 8.39 -19.69 2.64
N TYR A 67 7.87 -18.46 2.61
CA TYR A 67 6.48 -18.22 2.24
C TYR A 67 6.28 -18.55 0.76
N TRP A 68 5.43 -19.53 0.50
CA TRP A 68 5.07 -19.96 -0.84
C TRP A 68 3.86 -19.17 -1.32
N MET A 69 4.12 -18.07 -2.01
CA MET A 69 3.11 -17.16 -2.55
C MET A 69 3.44 -16.83 -4.01
N ASP A 70 2.43 -16.43 -4.78
CA ASP A 70 2.58 -15.81 -6.09
C ASP A 70 3.00 -14.35 -5.91
N TRP A 71 4.32 -14.15 -5.80
CA TRP A 71 4.90 -12.83 -5.53
C TRP A 71 4.76 -11.87 -6.72
N ASP A 72 4.85 -12.38 -7.95
CA ASP A 72 4.79 -11.58 -9.18
C ASP A 72 3.39 -11.01 -9.41
N ASN A 73 2.36 -11.68 -8.90
CA ASN A 73 0.97 -11.25 -8.97
C ASN A 73 0.48 -10.63 -7.66
N SER A 74 1.34 -10.04 -6.83
CA SER A 74 0.88 -9.40 -5.57
C SER A 74 0.02 -8.16 -5.87
N TYR A 75 -1.13 -8.02 -5.20
CA TYR A 75 -1.99 -6.85 -5.37
C TYR A 75 -1.63 -5.72 -4.40
N PHE A 76 -1.86 -4.48 -4.80
CA PHE A 76 -1.60 -3.29 -3.99
C PHE A 76 -2.90 -2.50 -3.86
N THR A 77 -3.32 -2.12 -2.64
CA THR A 77 -4.57 -1.35 -2.48
C THR A 77 -4.53 0.01 -3.17
N MET A 78 -3.33 0.58 -3.36
CA MET A 78 -3.15 1.84 -4.09
C MET A 78 -3.15 1.70 -5.63
N SER A 79 -3.30 0.49 -6.19
CA SER A 79 -3.40 0.31 -7.64
C SER A 79 -4.65 1.00 -8.19
N ASP A 80 -4.57 1.52 -9.41
CA ASP A 80 -5.70 2.22 -10.05
C ASP A 80 -6.96 1.35 -10.10
N GLU A 81 -6.83 0.06 -10.45
CA GLU A 81 -7.94 -0.90 -10.50
C GLU A 81 -8.68 -1.05 -9.15
N ASN A 82 -7.93 -1.19 -8.06
CA ASN A 82 -8.51 -1.26 -6.71
C ASN A 82 -9.15 0.06 -6.28
N ASN A 83 -8.53 1.20 -6.63
CA ASN A 83 -9.12 2.50 -6.36
C ASN A 83 -10.47 2.65 -7.09
N TYR A 84 -10.53 2.30 -8.37
CA TYR A 84 -11.77 2.37 -9.15
C TYR A 84 -12.87 1.46 -8.61
N THR A 85 -12.52 0.24 -8.21
CA THR A 85 -13.46 -0.71 -7.59
C THR A 85 -14.01 -0.14 -6.28
N ASN A 86 -13.14 0.36 -5.40
CA ASN A 86 -13.54 0.97 -4.12
C ASN A 86 -14.49 2.17 -4.31
N PHE A 87 -14.19 3.07 -5.26
CA PHE A 87 -15.09 4.18 -5.58
C PHE A 87 -16.42 3.72 -6.20
N GLY A 88 -16.39 2.67 -7.02
CA GLY A 88 -17.59 2.07 -7.61
C GLY A 88 -18.52 1.47 -6.56
N ASP A 89 -17.97 0.77 -5.58
CA ASP A 89 -18.74 0.16 -4.49
C ASP A 89 -19.22 1.19 -3.46
N ALA A 90 -18.44 2.22 -3.18
CA ALA A 90 -18.88 3.36 -2.39
C ALA A 90 -20.10 4.06 -3.01
N LYS A 91 -20.14 4.19 -4.36
CA LYS A 91 -21.29 4.76 -5.08
C LYS A 91 -22.54 3.90 -5.07
N LYS A 92 -22.43 2.57 -4.90
CA LYS A 92 -23.59 1.66 -4.82
C LYS A 92 -24.22 1.61 -3.44
N THR A 93 -23.49 2.10 -2.43
CA THR A 93 -23.91 2.06 -1.03
C THR A 93 -24.55 3.37 -0.56
N ILE A 94 -24.50 4.42 -1.40
CA ILE A 94 -25.17 5.71 -1.22
C ILE A 94 -26.43 5.73 -2.08
#